data_AF-A0A1G4B9H4-F1
#
_entry.id   AF-A0A1G4B9H4-F1
#
_cell.length_a   1.000
_cell.length_b   1.000
_cell.length_c   1.000
_cell.angle_alpha   90.00
_cell.angle_beta   90.00
_cell.angle_gamma   90.00
#
_symmetry.space_group_name_H-M   'P 1'
#
loop_
_entity.id
_entity.type
_entity.pdbx_description
1 polymer ?
#
loop_
_entity_poly.entity_id
_entity_poly.type
_entity_poly.pdbx_seq_one_letter_code
_entity_poly.pdbx_strand_id
1 'polypeptide(L)'
;MGSLPVSAELLVIGADPVGLFAAFCLGQIGIRVTVLEKESGLSQLPRACMFYPQPQFALADAGIWKAIIKGGGFRSTGIDIRLPPTPDGNDRKVPGQIVGSFPKDPNHDPLGTSVRPPAISMLNMAQPEFTKILMQSALETGAATYTIHQRLASKLRHGRCLLAGDAVHVNNVIGGLGLSNCLMEAVALSDALILVLEEGKPANPVLTMHSDERRQVFQFFIDPVSSWSKLRIQAGEHDDWFFRCLKDTSSAAFERWIDMMENFWPTRIKDMAKVM
;
A
#
# COMPACT_ATOMS: atom_id res chain seq x y z
N MET A 1 -17.13 -7.04 -17.59
CA MET A 1 -15.67 -6.80 -17.60
C MET A 1 -15.49 -5.36 -18.03
N GLY A 2 -15.20 -4.45 -17.09
CA GLY A 2 -14.95 -3.05 -17.43
C GLY A 2 -13.60 -2.95 -18.13
N SER A 3 -13.57 -2.37 -19.33
CA SER A 3 -12.33 -2.05 -20.05
C SER A 3 -11.42 -1.24 -19.13
N LEU A 4 -10.15 -1.67 -18.98
CA LEU A 4 -9.14 -0.89 -18.27
C LEU A 4 -9.06 0.49 -18.93
N PRO A 5 -9.29 1.59 -18.19
CA PRO A 5 -9.32 2.93 -18.77
C PRO A 5 -7.88 3.45 -18.84
N VAL A 6 -7.00 2.82 -19.62
CA VAL A 6 -5.65 3.33 -19.80
C VAL A 6 -5.11 2.95 -21.17
N SER A 7 -4.71 3.93 -21.96
CA SER A 7 -4.07 3.78 -23.27
C SER A 7 -2.63 3.26 -23.14
N ALA A 8 -2.46 2.10 -22.49
CA ALA A 8 -1.17 1.50 -22.20
C ALA A 8 -0.71 0.60 -23.35
N GLU A 9 0.58 0.69 -23.70
CA GLU A 9 1.24 -0.26 -24.60
C GLU A 9 1.76 -1.49 -23.83
N LEU A 10 2.06 -1.32 -22.53
CA LEU A 10 2.57 -2.38 -21.67
C LEU A 10 1.99 -2.29 -20.25
N LEU A 11 1.67 -3.44 -19.67
CA LEU A 11 1.24 -3.56 -18.27
C LEU A 11 2.37 -4.13 -17.42
N VAL A 12 2.67 -3.48 -16.30
CA VAL A 12 3.54 -3.99 -15.23
C VAL A 12 2.67 -4.38 -14.04
N ILE A 13 2.78 -5.63 -13.58
CA ILE A 13 2.04 -6.13 -12.43
C ILE A 13 2.96 -6.12 -11.20
N GLY A 14 2.64 -5.28 -10.23
CA GLY A 14 3.41 -5.04 -9.00
C GLY A 14 4.09 -3.66 -9.00
N ALA A 15 3.88 -2.88 -7.94
CA ALA A 15 4.52 -1.59 -7.70
C ALA A 15 5.55 -1.67 -6.56
N ASP A 16 6.39 -2.69 -6.63
CA ASP A 16 7.61 -2.79 -5.84
C ASP A 16 8.77 -2.06 -6.55
N PRO A 17 9.98 -2.01 -5.95
CA PRO A 17 11.11 -1.36 -6.60
C PRO A 17 11.43 -1.89 -8.00
N VAL A 18 11.19 -3.17 -8.28
CA VAL A 18 11.51 -3.78 -9.58
C VAL A 18 10.51 -3.32 -10.63
N GLY A 19 9.21 -3.44 -10.33
CA GLY A 19 8.14 -3.02 -11.25
C GLY A 19 8.20 -1.52 -11.56
N LEU A 20 8.46 -0.68 -10.54
CA LEU A 20 8.56 0.76 -10.72
C LEU A 20 9.83 1.18 -11.46
N PHE A 21 10.97 0.54 -11.20
CA PHE A 21 12.19 0.83 -11.96
C PHE A 21 12.05 0.41 -13.43
N ALA A 22 11.40 -0.72 -13.71
CA ALA A 22 11.09 -1.13 -15.08
C ALA A 22 10.17 -0.11 -15.78
N ALA A 23 9.10 0.32 -15.11
CA ALA A 23 8.20 1.34 -15.64
C ALA A 23 8.92 2.68 -15.89
N PHE A 24 9.84 3.07 -15.01
CA PHE A 24 10.68 4.25 -15.19
C PHE A 24 11.56 4.15 -16.44
N CYS A 25 12.37 3.08 -16.57
CA CYS A 25 13.27 2.89 -17.70
C CYS A 25 12.51 2.84 -19.05
N LEU A 26 11.35 2.17 -19.09
CA LEU A 26 10.50 2.11 -20.28
C LEU A 26 9.85 3.47 -20.59
N GLY A 27 9.42 4.18 -19.56
CA GLY A 27 8.84 5.52 -19.69
C GLY A 27 9.85 6.54 -20.23
N GLN A 28 11.13 6.43 -19.85
CA GLN A 28 12.19 7.30 -20.38
C GLN A 28 12.37 7.22 -21.90
N ILE A 29 12.02 6.07 -22.51
CA ILE A 29 12.07 5.87 -23.97
C ILE A 29 10.69 6.02 -24.64
N GLY A 30 9.70 6.55 -23.91
CA GLY A 30 8.39 6.91 -24.43
C GLY A 30 7.37 5.78 -24.54
N ILE A 31 7.66 4.59 -24.00
CA ILE A 31 6.70 3.48 -23.97
C ILE A 31 5.64 3.78 -22.91
N ARG A 32 4.36 3.75 -23.30
CA ARG A 32 3.25 3.98 -22.35
C ARG A 32 3.03 2.77 -21.46
N VAL A 33 3.36 2.90 -20.19
CA VAL A 33 3.27 1.82 -19.20
C VAL A 33 2.18 2.11 -18.17
N THR A 34 1.38 1.10 -17.84
CA THR A 34 0.51 1.13 -16.65
C THR A 34 1.01 0.12 -15.64
N VAL A 35 1.29 0.60 -14.43
CA VAL A 35 1.62 -0.23 -13.27
C VAL A 35 0.34 -0.52 -12.49
N LEU A 36 0.08 -1.80 -12.22
CA LEU A 36 -1.04 -2.30 -11.44
C LEU A 36 -0.53 -2.89 -10.13
N GLU A 37 -1.07 -2.47 -9.00
CA GLU A 37 -0.72 -2.99 -7.67
C GLU A 37 -1.98 -3.50 -6.98
N LYS A 38 -1.89 -4.65 -6.32
CA LYS A 38 -3.01 -5.19 -5.54
C LYS A 38 -3.28 -4.33 -4.31
N GLU A 39 -2.20 -3.83 -3.71
CA GLU A 39 -2.26 -2.94 -2.57
C GLU A 39 -2.73 -1.55 -3.00
N SER A 40 -3.38 -0.87 -2.08
CA SER A 40 -3.95 0.44 -2.30
C SER A 40 -2.95 1.60 -2.25
N GLY A 41 -1.68 1.28 -2.06
CA GLY A 41 -0.54 2.19 -1.95
C GLY A 41 0.77 1.39 -1.91
N LEU A 42 1.90 2.11 -1.87
CA LEU A 42 3.20 1.46 -1.77
C LEU A 42 3.38 0.78 -0.40
N SER A 43 3.89 -0.45 -0.42
CA SER A 43 4.22 -1.23 0.78
C SER A 43 5.19 -0.47 1.69
N GLN A 44 4.78 -0.23 2.95
CA GLN A 44 5.65 0.38 3.98
C GLN A 44 6.46 -0.64 4.78
N LEU A 45 6.24 -1.94 4.56
CA LEU A 45 6.96 -2.99 5.26
C LEU A 45 8.45 -3.02 4.83
N PRO A 46 9.39 -2.94 5.77
CA PRO A 46 10.81 -3.00 5.45
C PRO A 46 11.19 -4.44 5.08
N ARG A 47 11.48 -4.70 3.79
CA ARG A 47 12.00 -6.00 3.32
C ARG A 47 13.50 -5.94 2.99
N ALA A 48 13.96 -4.80 2.48
CA ALA A 48 15.37 -4.51 2.24
C ALA A 48 15.73 -3.12 2.77
N CYS A 49 16.97 -2.99 3.24
CA CYS A 49 17.56 -1.72 3.68
C CYS A 49 18.95 -1.44 3.07
N MET A 50 19.51 -2.42 2.36
CA MET A 50 20.83 -2.35 1.74
C MET A 50 20.81 -3.01 0.36
N PHE A 51 21.44 -2.37 -0.64
CA PHE A 51 21.47 -2.85 -2.03
C PHE A 51 22.91 -2.93 -2.53
N TYR A 52 23.25 -4.04 -3.19
CA TYR A 52 24.58 -4.29 -3.77
C TYR A 52 24.95 -3.31 -4.91
N PRO A 53 26.21 -3.30 -5.39
CA PRO A 53 26.68 -2.34 -6.40
C PRO A 53 25.93 -2.38 -7.74
N GLN A 54 25.50 -3.55 -8.22
CA GLN A 54 24.92 -3.67 -9.56
C GLN A 54 23.63 -2.85 -9.73
N PRO A 55 22.66 -2.91 -8.79
CA PRO A 55 21.55 -1.95 -8.76
C PRO A 55 22.00 -0.49 -8.75
N GLN A 56 23.07 -0.13 -8.03
CA GLN A 56 23.56 1.25 -7.98
C GLN A 56 24.03 1.73 -9.36
N PHE A 57 24.71 0.88 -10.14
CA PHE A 57 25.09 1.21 -11.51
C PHE A 57 23.86 1.41 -12.40
N ALA A 58 22.88 0.52 -12.33
CA ALA A 58 21.64 0.67 -13.10
C ALA A 58 20.88 1.96 -12.76
N LEU A 59 20.80 2.32 -11.48
CA LEU A 59 20.18 3.58 -11.02
C LEU A 59 20.94 4.81 -11.51
N ALA A 60 22.27 4.73 -11.58
CA ALA A 60 23.11 5.81 -12.10
C ALA A 60 22.98 5.94 -13.63
N ASP A 61 23.01 4.83 -14.36
CA ASP A 61 22.85 4.78 -15.81
C ASP A 61 21.47 5.29 -16.24
N ALA A 62 20.43 5.00 -15.45
CA ALA A 62 19.07 5.50 -15.65
C ALA A 62 18.89 6.98 -15.21
N GLY A 63 19.93 7.61 -14.66
CA GLY A 63 19.95 9.04 -14.31
C GLY A 63 19.26 9.42 -13.00
N ILE A 64 18.85 8.46 -12.17
CA ILE A 64 18.08 8.73 -10.93
C ILE A 64 18.92 8.77 -9.66
N TRP A 65 20.24 8.54 -9.75
CA TRP A 65 21.13 8.52 -8.60
C TRP A 65 21.03 9.78 -7.72
N LYS A 66 20.96 10.97 -8.32
CA LYS A 66 20.83 12.23 -7.57
C LYS A 66 19.54 12.29 -6.74
N ALA A 67 18.44 11.76 -7.27
CA ALA A 67 17.17 11.70 -6.56
C ALA A 67 17.25 10.75 -5.35
N ILE A 68 17.91 9.60 -5.52
CA ILE A 68 18.15 8.63 -4.44
C ILE A 68 18.91 9.27 -3.28
N ILE A 69 20.01 9.97 -3.57
CA ILE A 69 20.82 10.64 -2.55
C ILE A 69 20.03 11.77 -1.86
N LYS A 70 19.32 12.59 -2.63
CA LYS A 70 18.47 13.67 -2.09
C LYS A 70 17.37 13.11 -1.17
N GLY A 71 16.85 11.92 -1.46
CA GLY A 71 15.86 11.22 -0.65
C GLY A 71 16.42 10.52 0.59
N GLY A 72 17.68 10.75 0.94
CA GLY A 72 18.30 10.21 2.16
C GLY A 72 19.02 8.87 1.97
N GLY A 73 19.13 8.37 0.74
CA GLY A 73 20.01 7.25 0.43
C GLY A 73 21.48 7.63 0.58
N PHE A 74 22.29 6.74 1.12
CA PHE A 74 23.73 6.95 1.23
C PHE A 74 24.48 5.65 1.05
N ARG A 75 25.75 5.75 0.66
CA ARG A 75 26.59 4.62 0.35
C ARG A 75 27.46 4.23 1.54
N SER A 76 27.83 2.96 1.65
CA SER A 76 28.84 2.46 2.58
C SER A 76 29.81 1.51 1.87
N THR A 77 31.02 1.36 2.40
CA THR A 77 32.03 0.38 1.92
C THR A 77 32.55 -0.47 3.07
N GLY A 78 33.19 -1.60 2.75
CA GLY A 78 33.74 -2.52 3.74
C GLY A 78 32.70 -3.34 4.48
N ILE A 79 32.16 -4.35 3.78
CA ILE A 79 31.19 -5.29 4.33
C ILE A 79 31.92 -6.38 5.12
N ASP A 80 31.55 -6.58 6.38
CA ASP A 80 32.03 -7.69 7.21
C ASP A 80 31.07 -8.89 7.11
N ILE A 81 31.62 -10.06 6.83
CA ILE A 81 30.92 -11.34 6.97
C ILE A 81 31.22 -11.87 8.37
N ARG A 82 30.17 -12.12 9.16
CA ARG A 82 30.28 -12.53 10.57
C ARG A 82 29.54 -13.84 10.83
N LEU A 83 30.03 -14.60 11.81
CA LEU A 83 29.26 -15.69 12.41
C LEU A 83 28.01 -15.15 13.12
N PRO A 84 27.01 -16.00 13.41
CA PRO A 84 25.82 -15.58 14.16
C PRO A 84 26.18 -14.89 15.49
N PRO A 85 25.36 -13.91 15.94
CA PRO A 85 25.59 -13.23 17.21
C PRO A 85 25.60 -14.21 18.38
N THR A 86 26.51 -14.01 19.33
CA THR A 86 26.65 -14.85 20.53
C THR A 86 26.11 -14.13 21.76
N PRO A 87 25.55 -14.85 22.76
CA PRO A 87 25.15 -14.25 24.03
C PRO A 87 26.35 -13.61 24.74
N ASP A 88 26.14 -12.45 25.38
CA ASP A 88 27.17 -11.76 26.17
C ASP A 88 27.14 -12.12 27.66
N GLY A 89 26.25 -13.02 28.07
CA GLY A 89 26.04 -13.43 29.46
C GLY A 89 25.11 -12.51 30.27
N ASN A 90 24.56 -11.43 29.68
CA ASN A 90 23.67 -10.47 30.33
C ASN A 90 22.35 -10.28 29.55
N ASP A 91 21.79 -11.36 28.99
CA ASP A 91 20.62 -11.33 28.10
C ASP A 91 20.76 -10.41 26.86
N ARG A 92 22.00 -10.01 26.51
CA ARG A 92 22.30 -9.29 25.28
C ARG A 92 23.07 -10.19 24.31
N LYS A 93 23.19 -9.73 23.07
CA LYS A 93 23.99 -10.39 22.03
C LYS A 93 25.11 -9.46 21.60
N VAL A 94 26.29 -10.03 21.36
CA VAL A 94 27.39 -9.35 20.66
C VAL A 94 27.48 -9.86 19.22
N PRO A 95 27.94 -9.02 18.27
CA PRO A 95 28.20 -9.48 16.91
C PRO A 95 29.17 -10.68 16.93
N GLY A 96 28.88 -11.69 16.12
CA GLY A 96 29.78 -12.83 15.98
C GLY A 96 31.12 -12.45 15.36
N GLN A 97 32.07 -13.38 15.45
CA GLN A 97 33.41 -13.24 14.90
C GLN A 97 33.36 -12.92 13.40
N ILE A 98 34.23 -12.01 12.95
CA ILE A 98 34.43 -11.72 11.53
C ILE A 98 35.12 -12.92 10.87
N VAL A 99 34.49 -13.44 9.82
CA VAL A 99 35.02 -14.52 8.95
C VAL A 99 35.79 -13.93 7.78
N GLY A 100 35.38 -12.76 7.29
CA GLY A 100 36.08 -12.03 6.23
C GLY A 100 35.48 -10.64 6.04
N SER A 101 36.25 -9.74 5.42
CA SER A 101 35.82 -8.37 5.16
C SER A 101 36.18 -7.96 3.74
N PHE A 102 35.26 -7.28 3.07
CA PHE A 102 35.60 -6.54 1.87
C PHE A 102 36.44 -5.31 2.22
N PRO A 103 37.35 -4.85 1.35
CA PRO A 103 38.14 -3.65 1.59
C PRO A 103 37.25 -2.42 1.81
N LYS A 104 37.64 -1.59 2.79
CA LYS A 104 37.11 -0.23 2.96
C LYS A 104 37.80 0.69 1.97
N ASP A 105 37.05 1.63 1.42
CA ASP A 105 37.63 2.73 0.65
C ASP A 105 37.94 3.89 1.59
N PRO A 106 39.21 4.28 1.79
CA PRO A 106 39.57 5.41 2.65
C PRO A 106 39.12 6.76 2.09
N ASN A 107 38.88 6.86 0.77
CA ASN A 107 38.41 8.06 0.09
C ASN A 107 36.91 8.01 -0.21
N HIS A 108 36.18 7.20 0.56
CA HIS A 108 34.77 6.96 0.36
C HIS A 108 33.93 8.25 0.48
N ASP A 109 33.30 8.64 -0.63
CA ASP A 109 32.18 9.59 -0.62
C ASP A 109 30.85 8.81 -0.41
N PRO A 110 30.12 9.05 0.69
CA PRO A 110 28.82 8.43 0.95
C PRO A 110 27.71 8.92 0.01
N LEU A 111 27.90 10.06 -0.66
CA LEU A 111 26.94 10.64 -1.61
C LEU A 111 27.33 10.38 -3.08
N GLY A 112 28.56 9.92 -3.31
CA GLY A 112 29.09 9.56 -4.62
C GLY A 112 28.47 8.29 -5.20
N THR A 113 28.60 8.10 -6.52
CA THR A 113 28.18 6.88 -7.22
C THR A 113 29.01 5.66 -6.82
N SER A 114 28.48 4.46 -7.07
CA SER A 114 29.22 3.22 -6.80
C SER A 114 30.57 3.19 -7.52
N VAL A 115 31.62 2.75 -6.83
CA VAL A 115 32.95 2.54 -7.40
C VAL A 115 33.10 1.09 -7.89
N ARG A 116 33.66 0.96 -9.09
CA ARG A 116 34.15 -0.32 -9.63
C ARG A 116 35.54 -0.61 -9.01
N PRO A 117 35.92 -1.90 -8.88
CA PRO A 117 36.75 -2.45 -7.78
C PRO A 117 38.04 -1.69 -7.45
N PRO A 118 38.55 -1.75 -6.18
CA PRO A 118 38.47 -2.91 -5.27
C PRO A 118 37.50 -2.83 -4.07
N ALA A 119 36.88 -1.68 -3.79
CA ALA A 119 35.96 -1.55 -2.66
C ALA A 119 34.50 -1.77 -3.10
N ILE A 120 33.89 -2.88 -2.68
CA ILE A 120 32.45 -3.09 -2.86
C ILE A 120 31.69 -2.03 -2.08
N SER A 121 30.55 -1.58 -2.60
CA SER A 121 29.69 -0.62 -1.91
C SER A 121 28.24 -1.04 -1.80
N MET A 122 27.62 -0.68 -0.68
CA MET A 122 26.19 -0.86 -0.45
C MET A 122 25.50 0.50 -0.52
N LEU A 123 24.36 0.58 -1.20
CA LEU A 123 23.42 1.67 -1.03
C LEU A 123 22.55 1.33 0.18
N ASN A 124 22.52 2.22 1.16
CA ASN A 124 21.71 2.12 2.36
C ASN A 124 20.51 3.03 2.19
N MET A 125 19.32 2.44 2.16
CA MET A 125 18.06 3.15 2.07
C MET A 125 16.92 2.21 2.45
N ALA A 126 15.98 2.68 3.25
CA ALA A 126 14.77 1.92 3.52
C ALA A 126 14.00 1.70 2.22
N GLN A 127 13.62 0.44 1.94
CA GLN A 127 12.86 0.11 0.73
C GLN A 127 11.61 0.96 0.52
N PRO A 128 10.80 1.32 1.54
CA PRO A 128 9.65 2.21 1.34
C PRO A 128 10.02 3.55 0.71
N GLU A 129 11.08 4.20 1.19
CA GLU A 129 11.56 5.47 0.62
C GLU A 129 12.13 5.27 -0.78
N PHE A 130 12.87 4.19 -1.00
CA PHE A 130 13.40 3.84 -2.32
C PHE A 130 12.27 3.66 -3.35
N THR A 131 11.21 2.96 -2.96
CA THR A 131 10.02 2.70 -3.78
C THR A 131 9.29 4.00 -4.12
N LYS A 132 9.18 4.95 -3.17
CA LYS A 132 8.58 6.27 -3.41
C LYS A 132 9.34 7.07 -4.48
N ILE A 133 10.68 7.07 -4.43
CA ILE A 133 11.50 7.80 -5.41
C ILE A 133 11.36 7.18 -6.80
N LEU A 134 11.37 5.85 -6.90
CA LEU A 134 11.16 5.15 -8.17
C LEU A 134 9.78 5.43 -8.76
N MET A 135 8.76 5.40 -7.92
CA MET A 135 7.39 5.74 -8.30
C MET A 135 7.30 7.17 -8.85
N GLN A 136 7.84 8.15 -8.12
CA GLN A 136 7.86 9.54 -8.57
C GLN A 136 8.65 9.70 -9.88
N SER A 137 9.83 9.09 -9.98
CA SER A 137 10.66 9.14 -11.19
C SER A 137 9.93 8.55 -12.40
N ALA A 138 9.23 7.42 -12.21
CA ALA A 138 8.41 6.79 -13.25
C ALA A 138 7.31 7.74 -13.72
N LEU A 139 6.55 8.34 -12.80
CA LEU A 139 5.48 9.28 -13.13
C LEU A 139 6.00 10.54 -13.85
N GLU A 140 7.16 11.06 -13.45
CA GLU A 140 7.79 12.25 -14.07
C GLU A 140 8.17 12.05 -15.54
N THR A 141 8.30 10.81 -16.02
CA THR A 141 8.47 10.52 -17.46
C THR A 141 7.26 10.94 -18.29
N GLY A 142 6.07 11.12 -17.67
CA GLY A 142 4.81 11.36 -18.36
C GLY A 142 4.24 10.16 -19.12
N ALA A 143 5.01 9.06 -19.22
CA ALA A 143 4.64 7.84 -19.94
C ALA A 143 4.23 6.69 -19.02
N ALA A 144 4.59 6.74 -17.73
CA ALA A 144 4.14 5.77 -16.75
C ALA A 144 2.92 6.28 -15.96
N THR A 145 1.95 5.39 -15.73
CA THR A 145 0.80 5.63 -14.86
C THR A 145 0.77 4.56 -13.76
N TYR A 146 0.39 4.97 -12.55
CA TYR A 146 0.15 4.06 -11.43
C TYR A 146 -1.32 4.07 -11.09
N THR A 147 -1.94 2.89 -11.15
CA THR A 147 -3.36 2.76 -10.85
C THR A 147 -3.55 2.22 -9.45
N ILE A 148 -4.17 3.03 -8.59
CA ILE A 148 -4.74 2.56 -7.33
C ILE A 148 -6.13 2.02 -7.61
N HIS A 149 -6.45 0.87 -7.03
CA HIS A 149 -7.72 0.21 -7.28
C HIS A 149 -8.79 0.60 -6.25
N GLN A 150 -10.00 0.80 -6.77
CA GLN A 150 -11.27 0.73 -6.06
C GLN A 150 -12.00 -0.48 -6.66
N ARG A 151 -12.05 -1.59 -5.94
CA ARG A 151 -12.72 -2.81 -6.43
C ARG A 151 -13.54 -3.43 -5.33
N LEU A 152 -14.66 -4.01 -5.73
CA LEU A 152 -15.61 -4.70 -4.88
C LEU A 152 -16.01 -6.02 -5.55
N ALA A 153 -16.02 -7.10 -4.78
CA ALA A 153 -16.54 -8.39 -5.22
C ALA A 153 -18.02 -8.28 -5.60
N SER A 154 -18.41 -8.92 -6.69
CA SER A 154 -19.81 -8.89 -7.16
C SER A 154 -20.77 -9.62 -6.21
N LYS A 155 -20.26 -10.59 -5.45
CA LYS A 155 -20.95 -11.31 -4.37
C LYS A 155 -19.93 -11.64 -3.28
N LEU A 156 -20.35 -11.59 -2.01
CA LEU A 156 -19.50 -11.95 -0.87
C LEU A 156 -19.66 -13.43 -0.48
N ARG A 157 -20.49 -14.18 -1.21
CA ARG A 157 -20.72 -15.61 -0.98
C ARG A 157 -20.94 -16.41 -2.25
N HIS A 158 -20.59 -17.69 -2.19
CA HIS A 158 -21.02 -18.73 -3.11
C HIS A 158 -21.21 -20.04 -2.36
N GLY A 159 -22.47 -20.49 -2.20
CA GLY A 159 -22.77 -21.67 -1.40
C GLY A 159 -22.30 -21.51 0.06
N ARG A 160 -21.35 -22.35 0.49
CA ARG A 160 -20.72 -22.32 1.82
C ARG A 160 -19.39 -21.56 1.85
N CYS A 161 -18.98 -20.94 0.75
CA CYS A 161 -17.78 -20.12 0.66
C CYS A 161 -18.14 -18.65 0.87
N LEU A 162 -17.43 -17.97 1.78
CA LEU A 162 -17.68 -16.59 2.20
C LEU A 162 -16.38 -15.78 2.03
N LEU A 163 -16.50 -14.51 1.69
CA LEU A 163 -15.39 -13.57 1.54
C LEU A 163 -15.42 -12.54 2.68
N ALA A 164 -14.25 -12.11 3.14
CA ALA A 164 -14.06 -11.00 4.08
C ALA A 164 -12.73 -10.28 3.81
N GLY A 165 -12.65 -9.00 4.17
CA GLY A 165 -11.45 -8.18 4.06
C GLY A 165 -11.06 -7.88 2.62
N ASP A 166 -9.76 -7.92 2.32
CA ASP A 166 -9.24 -7.58 0.99
C ASP A 166 -9.77 -8.50 -0.13
N ALA A 167 -10.29 -9.68 0.22
CA ALA A 167 -10.97 -10.58 -0.72
C ALA A 167 -12.34 -10.03 -1.18
N VAL A 168 -12.96 -9.16 -0.37
CA VAL A 168 -14.22 -8.46 -0.68
C VAL A 168 -13.94 -7.17 -1.41
N HIS A 169 -12.98 -6.37 -0.96
CA HIS A 169 -12.73 -5.06 -1.53
C HIS A 169 -11.29 -4.61 -1.44
N VAL A 170 -10.89 -3.71 -2.34
CA VAL A 170 -9.66 -2.92 -2.22
C VAL A 170 -9.99 -1.46 -2.49
N ASN A 171 -9.47 -0.55 -1.69
CA ASN A 171 -9.65 0.90 -1.82
C ASN A 171 -8.37 1.63 -1.50
N ASN A 172 -8.16 2.82 -2.07
CA ASN A 172 -6.96 3.63 -1.80
C ASN A 172 -6.72 3.86 -0.28
N VAL A 173 -5.45 3.93 0.14
CA VAL A 173 -5.07 4.02 1.57
C VAL A 173 -5.43 5.36 2.24
N ILE A 174 -5.76 6.39 1.46
CA ILE A 174 -5.90 7.74 1.98
C ILE A 174 -7.19 7.82 2.80
N GLY A 175 -7.04 8.25 4.07
CA GLY A 175 -8.14 8.27 5.04
C GLY A 175 -8.24 7.01 5.92
N GLY A 176 -7.37 6.01 5.75
CA GLY A 176 -7.27 4.88 6.71
C GLY A 176 -8.47 3.92 6.72
N LEU A 177 -9.23 3.85 5.63
CA LEU A 177 -10.51 3.13 5.59
C LEU A 177 -10.38 1.64 5.24
N GLY A 178 -9.28 1.19 4.62
CA GLY A 178 -9.12 -0.20 4.18
C GLY A 178 -9.23 -1.21 5.33
N LEU A 179 -8.21 -1.24 6.21
CA LEU A 179 -8.20 -2.15 7.37
C LEU A 179 -9.41 -1.95 8.28
N SER A 180 -9.82 -0.69 8.50
CA SER A 180 -10.99 -0.36 9.33
C SER A 180 -12.26 -1.01 8.78
N ASN A 181 -12.46 -0.98 7.45
CA ASN A 181 -13.60 -1.64 6.84
C ASN A 181 -13.48 -3.16 6.87
N CYS A 182 -12.28 -3.73 6.67
CA CYS A 182 -12.02 -5.16 6.78
C CYS A 182 -12.42 -5.71 8.18
N LEU A 183 -12.16 -4.95 9.24
CA LEU A 183 -12.60 -5.30 10.60
C LEU A 183 -14.13 -5.31 10.72
N MET A 184 -14.81 -4.31 10.17
CA MET A 184 -16.28 -4.26 10.19
C MET A 184 -16.92 -5.38 9.36
N GLU A 185 -16.28 -5.81 8.27
CA GLU A 185 -16.73 -6.99 7.53
C GLU A 185 -16.62 -8.27 8.36
N ALA A 186 -15.53 -8.45 9.11
CA ALA A 186 -15.39 -9.60 10.00
C ALA A 186 -16.47 -9.62 11.09
N VAL A 187 -16.82 -8.46 11.66
CA VAL A 187 -17.90 -8.32 12.64
C VAL A 187 -19.25 -8.71 12.02
N ALA A 188 -19.61 -8.09 10.88
CA ALA A 188 -20.88 -8.35 10.22
C ALA A 188 -21.03 -9.81 9.76
N LEU A 189 -19.95 -10.42 9.25
CA LEU A 189 -19.93 -11.83 8.87
C LEU A 189 -20.11 -12.74 10.10
N SER A 190 -19.47 -12.41 11.21
CA SER A 190 -19.61 -13.16 12.47
C SER A 190 -21.04 -13.12 12.99
N ASP A 191 -21.68 -11.94 12.97
CA ASP A 191 -23.09 -11.80 13.34
C ASP A 191 -24.02 -12.64 12.44
N ALA A 192 -23.79 -12.62 11.13
CA ALA A 192 -24.54 -13.43 10.17
C ALA A 192 -24.38 -14.94 10.45
N LEU A 193 -23.17 -15.38 10.80
CA LEU A 193 -22.90 -16.78 11.12
C LEU A 193 -23.52 -17.21 12.45
N ILE A 194 -23.51 -16.36 13.48
CA ILE A 194 -24.17 -16.63 14.77
C ILE A 194 -25.68 -16.83 14.57
N LEU A 195 -26.32 -15.93 13.82
CA LEU A 195 -27.75 -16.05 13.50
C LEU A 195 -28.08 -17.40 12.85
N VAL A 196 -27.21 -17.90 11.98
CA VAL A 196 -27.43 -19.14 11.23
C VAL A 196 -27.10 -20.39 12.03
N LEU A 197 -25.94 -20.40 12.70
CA LEU A 197 -25.40 -21.61 13.34
C LEU A 197 -25.96 -21.81 14.74
N GLU A 198 -26.14 -20.74 15.50
CA GLU A 198 -26.58 -20.80 16.90
C GLU A 198 -28.07 -20.49 17.05
N GLU A 199 -28.56 -19.46 16.35
CA GLU A 199 -29.97 -19.01 16.48
C GLU A 199 -30.91 -19.69 15.47
N GLY A 200 -30.39 -20.56 14.61
CA GLY A 200 -31.19 -21.37 13.67
C GLY A 200 -31.89 -20.58 12.57
N LYS A 201 -31.49 -19.34 12.30
CA LYS A 201 -32.06 -18.54 11.20
C LYS A 201 -31.69 -19.15 9.83
N PRO A 202 -32.55 -19.03 8.81
CA PRO A 202 -32.26 -19.61 7.50
C PRO A 202 -31.00 -18.98 6.86
N ALA A 203 -30.04 -19.82 6.47
CA ALA A 203 -28.73 -19.39 5.97
C ALA A 203 -28.80 -18.49 4.72
N ASN A 204 -29.64 -18.86 3.74
CA ASN A 204 -29.70 -18.13 2.47
C ASN A 204 -30.11 -16.66 2.62
N PRO A 205 -31.23 -16.30 3.27
CA PRO A 205 -31.62 -14.91 3.41
C PRO A 205 -30.65 -14.11 4.29
N VAL A 206 -30.15 -14.67 5.40
CA VAL A 206 -29.19 -13.98 6.29
C VAL A 206 -27.86 -13.69 5.59
N LEU A 207 -27.26 -14.68 4.92
CA LEU A 207 -25.99 -14.49 4.24
C LEU A 207 -26.10 -13.62 2.97
N THR A 208 -27.30 -13.53 2.38
CA THR A 208 -27.58 -12.61 1.27
C THR A 208 -27.68 -11.18 1.78
N MET A 209 -28.43 -10.93 2.87
CA MET A 209 -28.45 -9.64 3.56
C MET A 209 -27.04 -9.19 3.90
N HIS A 210 -26.23 -10.03 4.56
CA HIS A 210 -24.83 -9.71 4.85
C HIS A 210 -24.06 -9.26 3.60
N SER A 211 -24.19 -10.02 2.50
CA SER A 211 -23.51 -9.69 1.24
C SER A 211 -23.95 -8.35 0.68
N ASP A 212 -25.23 -8.02 0.73
CA ASP A 212 -25.77 -6.80 0.13
C ASP A 212 -25.47 -5.57 1.00
N GLU A 213 -25.67 -5.66 2.31
CA GLU A 213 -25.40 -4.56 3.24
C GLU A 213 -23.91 -4.15 3.24
N ARG A 214 -22.99 -5.11 3.25
CA ARG A 214 -21.55 -4.79 3.22
C ARG A 214 -21.10 -4.21 1.88
N ARG A 215 -21.73 -4.63 0.77
CA ARG A 215 -21.50 -4.01 -0.54
C ARG A 215 -22.01 -2.58 -0.58
N GLN A 216 -23.18 -2.30 0.00
CA GLN A 216 -23.73 -0.94 0.10
C GLN A 216 -22.79 -0.03 0.89
N VAL A 217 -22.25 -0.50 2.02
CA VAL A 217 -21.24 0.25 2.78
C VAL A 217 -20.04 0.61 1.92
N PHE A 218 -19.50 -0.33 1.15
CA PHE A 218 -18.38 -0.01 0.27
C PHE A 218 -18.75 1.05 -0.77
N GLN A 219 -19.89 0.86 -1.45
CA GLN A 219 -20.32 1.71 -2.57
C GLN A 219 -20.73 3.12 -2.15
N PHE A 220 -21.38 3.28 -1.01
CA PHE A 220 -21.94 4.56 -0.56
C PHE A 220 -21.07 5.28 0.45
N PHE A 221 -20.11 4.59 1.08
CA PHE A 221 -19.26 5.17 2.10
C PHE A 221 -17.77 5.00 1.77
N ILE A 222 -17.25 3.78 1.73
CA ILE A 222 -15.79 3.57 1.65
C ILE A 222 -15.18 4.11 0.36
N ASP A 223 -15.74 3.76 -0.79
CA ASP A 223 -15.22 4.21 -2.08
C ASP A 223 -15.33 5.73 -2.25
N PRO A 224 -16.51 6.37 -2.07
CA PRO A 224 -16.62 7.82 -2.17
C PRO A 224 -15.66 8.56 -1.22
N VAL A 225 -15.59 8.15 0.05
CA VAL A 225 -14.79 8.86 1.06
C VAL A 225 -13.31 8.74 0.79
N SER A 226 -12.82 7.53 0.54
CA SER A 226 -11.40 7.32 0.24
C SER A 226 -11.02 8.01 -1.07
N SER A 227 -11.88 7.95 -2.10
CA SER A 227 -11.64 8.58 -3.39
C SER A 227 -11.58 10.12 -3.27
N TRP A 228 -12.50 10.75 -2.53
CA TRP A 228 -12.45 12.19 -2.26
C TRP A 228 -11.25 12.59 -1.42
N SER A 229 -10.85 11.76 -0.44
CA SER A 229 -9.67 12.03 0.37
C SER A 229 -8.40 12.05 -0.49
N LYS A 230 -8.28 11.14 -1.46
CA LYS A 230 -7.22 11.18 -2.47
C LYS A 230 -7.26 12.46 -3.30
N LEU A 231 -8.42 12.83 -3.84
CA LEU A 231 -8.56 14.01 -4.69
C LEU A 231 -8.19 15.30 -3.96
N ARG A 232 -8.60 15.46 -2.69
CA ARG A 232 -8.22 16.63 -1.85
C ARG A 232 -6.71 16.80 -1.77
N ILE A 233 -5.97 15.71 -1.55
CA ILE A 233 -4.50 15.74 -1.48
C ILE A 233 -3.90 16.09 -2.84
N GLN A 234 -4.42 15.51 -3.93
CA GLN A 234 -3.86 15.72 -5.27
C GLN A 234 -4.12 17.12 -5.82
N ALA A 235 -5.31 17.67 -5.60
CA ALA A 235 -5.69 19.00 -6.08
C ALA A 235 -5.16 20.13 -5.18
N GLY A 236 -4.70 19.82 -3.96
CA GLY A 236 -4.41 20.85 -2.96
C GLY A 236 -5.65 21.65 -2.57
N GLU A 237 -6.84 21.05 -2.67
CA GLU A 237 -8.11 21.73 -2.44
C GLU A 237 -8.25 22.10 -0.96
N HIS A 238 -8.31 23.40 -0.67
CA HIS A 238 -8.44 23.90 0.71
C HIS A 238 -9.87 24.35 1.06
N ASP A 239 -10.73 24.52 0.05
CA ASP A 239 -12.13 24.95 0.22
C ASP A 239 -13.14 23.84 -0.11
N ASP A 240 -13.01 22.70 0.58
CA ASP A 240 -13.93 21.55 0.47
C ASP A 240 -14.98 21.54 1.59
N TRP A 241 -16.17 20.98 1.30
CA TRP A 241 -17.24 20.86 2.29
C TRP A 241 -16.80 20.10 3.54
N PHE A 242 -15.94 19.08 3.40
CA PHE A 242 -15.46 18.28 4.52
C PHE A 242 -14.65 19.12 5.51
N PHE A 243 -13.74 19.96 4.99
CA PHE A 243 -12.96 20.86 5.84
C PHE A 243 -13.81 21.94 6.49
N ARG A 244 -14.87 22.42 5.82
CA ARG A 244 -15.84 23.35 6.42
C ARG A 244 -16.61 22.67 7.57
N CYS A 245 -17.07 21.44 7.40
CA CYS A 245 -17.71 20.66 8.47
C CYS A 245 -16.78 20.39 9.66
N LEU A 246 -15.48 20.21 9.43
CA LEU A 246 -14.50 20.05 10.51
C LEU A 246 -14.25 21.35 11.29
N LYS A 247 -14.49 22.51 10.68
CA LYS A 247 -14.39 23.82 11.36
C LYS A 247 -15.67 24.17 12.13
N ASP A 248 -16.81 23.68 11.68
CA ASP A 248 -18.11 23.81 12.35
C ASP A 248 -18.81 22.45 12.47
N THR A 249 -18.53 21.78 13.58
CA THR A 249 -19.08 20.47 13.92
C THR A 249 -20.54 20.52 14.39
N SER A 250 -21.15 21.70 14.49
CA SER A 250 -22.58 21.85 14.78
C SER A 250 -23.45 21.83 13.51
N SER A 251 -22.82 21.85 12.33
CA SER A 251 -23.52 21.89 11.05
C SER A 251 -24.27 20.58 10.75
N ALA A 252 -25.43 20.68 10.11
CA ALA A 252 -26.21 19.52 9.66
C ALA A 252 -25.44 18.61 8.67
N ALA A 253 -24.44 19.16 7.98
CA ALA A 253 -23.56 18.38 7.12
C ALA A 253 -22.56 17.52 7.91
N PHE A 254 -22.05 18.03 9.04
CA PHE A 254 -21.24 17.24 9.97
C PHE A 254 -22.07 16.15 10.65
N GLU A 255 -23.30 16.48 11.06
CA GLU A 255 -24.23 15.50 11.66
C GLU A 255 -24.50 14.32 10.71
N ARG A 256 -24.84 14.58 9.44
CA ARG A 256 -25.01 13.52 8.42
C ARG A 256 -23.76 12.68 8.21
N TRP A 257 -22.59 13.30 8.30
CA TRP A 257 -21.32 12.60 8.18
C TRP A 257 -21.06 11.64 9.35
N ILE A 258 -21.36 12.09 10.57
CA ILE A 258 -21.26 11.26 11.77
C ILE A 258 -22.29 10.13 11.73
N ASP A 259 -23.52 10.38 11.29
CA ASP A 259 -24.54 9.34 11.14
C ASP A 259 -24.08 8.20 10.20
N MET A 260 -23.43 8.54 9.09
CA MET A 260 -22.81 7.56 8.20
C MET A 260 -21.76 6.70 8.91
N MET A 261 -20.96 7.29 9.80
CA MET A 261 -19.92 6.60 10.57
C MET A 261 -20.47 5.72 11.68
N GLU A 262 -21.50 6.18 12.40
CA GLU A 262 -21.99 5.53 13.62
C GLU A 262 -23.14 4.54 13.37
N ASN A 263 -23.94 4.79 12.33
CA ASN A 263 -25.18 4.04 12.09
C ASN A 263 -25.13 3.24 10.78
N PHE A 264 -24.57 3.80 9.71
CA PHE A 264 -24.50 3.10 8.42
C PHE A 264 -23.29 2.15 8.32
N TRP A 265 -22.07 2.66 8.55
CA TRP A 265 -20.83 1.91 8.37
C TRP A 265 -20.74 0.63 9.24
N PRO A 266 -21.19 0.62 10.51
CA PRO A 266 -21.01 -0.56 11.35
C PRO A 266 -21.82 -1.78 10.93
N THR A 267 -22.88 -1.61 10.15
CA THR A 267 -23.79 -2.67 9.67
C THR A 267 -24.21 -3.66 10.77
N ARG A 268 -25.26 -3.30 11.52
CA ARG A 268 -25.76 -4.11 12.64
C ARG A 268 -26.64 -5.27 12.14
N ILE A 269 -26.02 -6.31 11.60
CA ILE A 269 -26.70 -7.47 10.97
C ILE A 269 -27.76 -8.10 11.89
N LYS A 270 -27.46 -8.26 13.19
CA LYS A 270 -28.42 -8.80 14.17
C LYS A 270 -29.68 -7.96 14.32
N ASP A 271 -29.57 -6.63 14.24
CA ASP A 271 -30.73 -5.74 14.34
C ASP A 271 -31.57 -5.81 13.07
N MET A 272 -30.92 -5.84 11.91
CA MET A 272 -31.57 -5.98 10.61
C MET A 272 -32.32 -7.33 10.49
N ALA A 273 -31.78 -8.40 11.07
CA ALA A 273 -32.41 -9.72 11.05
C ALA A 273 -33.67 -9.84 11.92
N LYS A 274 -33.97 -8.87 12.79
CA LYS A 274 -35.20 -8.85 13.61
C LYS A 274 -36.44 -8.54 12.78
N VAL A 275 -36.28 -7.85 11.66
CA VAL A 275 -37.38 -7.47 10.75
C VAL A 275 -37.53 -8.41 9.55
N MET A 276 -36.78 -9.53 9.54
CA MET A 276 -36.82 -10.58 8.52
C MET A 276 -37.78 -11.71 8.86
#